data_AF-A0A4R2U2J5-F1
#
_entry.id   AF-A0A4R2U2J5-F1
#
_cell.length_a   1.000
_cell.length_b   1.000
_cell.length_c   1.000
_cell.angle_alpha   90.00
_cell.angle_beta   90.00
_cell.angle_gamma   90.00
#
_symmetry.space_group_name_H-M   'P 1'
#
loop_
_entity.id
_entity.type
_entity.pdbx_description
1 polymer ?
#
loop_
_entity_poly.entity_id
_entity_poly.type
_entity_poly.pdbx_seq_one_letter_code
_entity_poly.pdbx_strand_id
1 'polypeptide(L)'
;MLGLVMMLSAAAGPAAACAPTRLAACRDTNQLIVTPAFTASIRRFIGKRKASYLYANGDVADQQIEVLHGPPDEPTRIGSLYRFTACRAHSCPEKGAAVLDTAGKIVALAILYSPCATTDARDCNRREDLVVFMRERDRLQRVEVVANLRAWAVEQAAGSYTLPGQPKMRFGGMTVIDPTAAQ
;
A
#
# COMPACT_ATOMS: atom_id res chain seq x y z
N MET A 1 57.46 -4.22 30.89
CA MET A 1 55.99 -4.29 30.84
C MET A 1 55.56 -4.04 29.40
N LEU A 2 55.32 -5.09 28.60
CA LEU A 2 54.77 -4.98 27.26
C LEU A 2 53.27 -5.32 27.34
N GLY A 3 52.41 -4.32 27.18
CA GLY A 3 50.96 -4.50 27.10
C GLY A 3 50.54 -4.71 25.65
N LEU A 4 50.05 -5.91 25.34
CA LEU A 4 49.46 -6.25 24.05
C LEU A 4 48.00 -5.73 24.03
N VAL A 5 47.70 -4.73 23.19
CA VAL A 5 46.32 -4.26 22.97
C VAL A 5 45.74 -5.07 21.81
N MET A 6 44.87 -6.03 22.12
CA MET A 6 44.02 -6.71 21.14
C MET A 6 42.87 -5.79 20.73
N MET A 7 42.89 -5.25 19.51
CA MET A 7 41.72 -4.64 18.89
C MET A 7 40.78 -5.73 18.38
N LEU A 8 39.64 -5.92 19.04
CA LEU A 8 38.53 -6.71 18.51
C LEU A 8 37.81 -5.90 17.42
N SER A 9 38.07 -6.22 16.16
CA SER A 9 37.23 -5.76 15.04
C SER A 9 35.92 -6.53 15.06
N ALA A 10 34.83 -5.88 15.45
CA ALA A 10 33.48 -6.41 15.29
C ALA A 10 33.14 -6.49 13.79
N ALA A 11 33.17 -7.69 13.22
CA ALA A 11 32.71 -7.92 11.86
C ALA A 11 31.18 -7.70 11.81
N ALA A 12 30.75 -6.60 11.18
CA ALA A 12 29.34 -6.40 10.85
C ALA A 12 28.92 -7.49 9.85
N GLY A 13 28.03 -8.39 10.29
CA GLY A 13 27.44 -9.40 9.40
C GLY A 13 26.69 -8.74 8.24
N PRO A 14 26.51 -9.46 7.11
CA PRO A 14 25.82 -8.91 5.95
C PRO A 14 24.42 -8.42 6.34
N ALA A 15 24.10 -7.17 6.00
CA ALA A 15 22.77 -6.62 6.20
C ALA A 15 21.74 -7.57 5.57
N ALA A 16 20.70 -7.92 6.32
CA ALA A 16 19.66 -8.81 5.81
C ALA A 16 19.04 -8.20 4.54
N ALA A 17 18.92 -8.98 3.47
CA ALA A 17 18.25 -8.53 2.26
C ALA A 17 16.74 -8.40 2.51
N CYS A 18 16.13 -7.34 1.94
CA CYS A 18 14.67 -7.18 1.94
C CYS A 18 14.00 -8.41 1.33
N ALA A 19 12.96 -8.88 2.01
CA ALA A 19 12.09 -9.95 1.56
C ALA A 19 10.73 -9.82 2.27
N PRO A 20 9.64 -10.42 1.74
CA PRO A 20 8.36 -10.43 2.44
C PRO A 20 8.46 -10.95 3.88
N THR A 21 9.32 -11.94 4.16
CA THR A 21 9.53 -12.47 5.52
C THR A 21 10.49 -11.63 6.38
N ARG A 22 11.05 -10.55 5.85
CA ARG A 22 12.06 -9.69 6.47
C ARG A 22 11.76 -8.21 6.20
N LEU A 23 10.55 -7.79 6.52
CA LEU A 23 10.03 -6.44 6.20
C LEU A 23 10.87 -5.30 6.80
N ALA A 24 11.47 -5.51 7.97
CA ALA A 24 12.33 -4.52 8.62
C ALA A 24 13.57 -4.16 7.79
N ALA A 25 13.99 -5.04 6.87
CA ALA A 25 15.11 -4.83 5.97
C ALA A 25 14.70 -4.14 4.65
N CYS A 26 13.41 -3.92 4.43
CA CYS A 26 12.89 -3.25 3.25
C CYS A 26 12.88 -1.75 3.46
N ARG A 27 13.60 -1.02 2.59
CA ARG A 27 13.64 0.44 2.61
C ARG A 27 12.34 1.06 2.12
N ASP A 28 11.67 0.39 1.18
CA ASP A 28 10.50 0.92 0.48
C ASP A 28 9.68 -0.20 -0.17
N THR A 29 8.54 0.17 -0.75
CA THR A 29 7.63 -0.75 -1.45
C THR A 29 8.25 -1.36 -2.70
N ASN A 30 9.16 -0.66 -3.41
CA ASN A 30 9.77 -1.14 -4.65
C ASN A 30 10.57 -2.42 -4.42
N GLN A 31 11.25 -2.55 -3.29
CA GLN A 31 11.97 -3.78 -2.95
C GLN A 31 11.05 -4.99 -2.72
N LEU A 32 9.78 -4.77 -2.37
CA LEU A 32 8.79 -5.84 -2.21
C LEU A 32 8.06 -6.15 -3.51
N ILE A 33 7.56 -5.13 -4.22
CA ILE A 33 6.67 -5.30 -5.37
C ILE A 33 7.34 -5.94 -6.59
N VAL A 34 8.65 -5.80 -6.74
CA VAL A 34 9.41 -6.47 -7.81
C VAL A 34 9.58 -7.98 -7.55
N THR A 35 9.28 -8.46 -6.34
CA THR A 35 9.42 -9.88 -6.02
C THR A 35 8.21 -10.67 -6.54
N PRO A 36 8.41 -11.77 -7.30
CA PRO A 36 7.29 -12.61 -7.76
C PRO A 36 6.45 -13.19 -6.62
N ALA A 37 7.08 -13.46 -5.47
CA ALA A 37 6.40 -13.99 -4.29
C ALA A 37 5.36 -13.02 -3.73
N PHE A 38 5.67 -11.71 -3.71
CA PHE A 38 4.77 -10.70 -3.20
C PHE A 38 3.61 -10.43 -4.15
N THR A 39 3.87 -10.26 -5.46
CA THR A 39 2.80 -10.10 -6.46
C THR A 39 1.88 -11.32 -6.52
N ALA A 40 2.43 -12.54 -6.41
CA ALA A 40 1.62 -13.75 -6.29
C ALA A 40 0.77 -13.77 -5.01
N SER A 41 1.27 -13.20 -3.90
CA SER A 41 0.50 -13.08 -2.65
C SER A 41 -0.66 -12.09 -2.78
N ILE A 42 -0.46 -10.97 -3.48
CA ILE A 42 -1.52 -9.99 -3.79
C ILE A 42 -2.63 -10.66 -4.61
N ARG A 43 -2.28 -11.37 -5.68
CA ARG A 43 -3.23 -12.11 -6.52
C ARG A 43 -4.02 -13.15 -5.73
N ARG A 44 -3.35 -13.92 -4.86
CA ARG A 44 -4.03 -14.87 -3.98
C ARG A 44 -4.94 -14.18 -2.96
N PHE A 45 -4.54 -13.02 -2.45
CA PHE A 45 -5.32 -12.29 -1.45
C PHE A 45 -6.59 -11.72 -2.05
N ILE A 46 -6.54 -11.10 -3.24
CA ILE A 46 -7.69 -10.46 -3.90
C ILE A 46 -8.58 -11.48 -4.64
N GLY A 47 -7.99 -12.52 -5.22
CA GLY A 47 -8.71 -13.47 -6.07
C GLY A 47 -8.99 -12.90 -7.47
N LYS A 48 -9.99 -13.46 -8.17
CA LYS A 48 -10.32 -13.14 -9.58
C LYS A 48 -11.23 -11.91 -9.75
N ARG A 49 -11.21 -10.99 -8.78
CA ARG A 49 -12.15 -9.87 -8.73
C ARG A 49 -11.87 -8.88 -9.85
N LYS A 50 -12.94 -8.36 -10.45
CA LYS A 50 -12.90 -7.23 -11.38
C LYS A 50 -13.58 -6.00 -10.80
N ALA A 51 -13.02 -4.84 -11.10
CA ALA A 51 -13.60 -3.54 -10.76
C ALA A 51 -12.97 -2.45 -11.62
N SER A 52 -13.54 -1.25 -11.54
CA SER A 52 -13.09 -0.07 -12.29
C SER A 52 -12.51 0.98 -11.35
N TYR A 53 -11.40 0.69 -10.66
CA TYR A 53 -10.77 1.69 -9.78
C TYR A 53 -9.86 2.62 -10.57
N LEU A 54 -8.92 2.04 -11.32
CA LEU A 54 -7.94 2.77 -12.14
C LEU A 54 -8.32 2.73 -13.63
N TYR A 55 -8.94 1.65 -14.07
CA TYR A 55 -9.39 1.45 -15.45
C TYR A 55 -10.57 0.48 -15.51
N ALA A 56 -11.40 0.62 -16.54
CA ALA A 56 -12.68 -0.06 -16.63
C ALA A 56 -12.56 -1.60 -16.61
N ASN A 57 -13.35 -2.26 -15.75
CA ASN A 57 -13.51 -3.71 -15.65
C ASN A 57 -12.19 -4.50 -15.59
N GLY A 58 -11.17 -3.90 -14.96
CA GLY A 58 -9.85 -4.49 -14.79
C GLY A 58 -9.80 -5.53 -13.70
N ASP A 59 -8.81 -6.43 -13.77
CA ASP A 59 -8.45 -7.29 -12.64
C ASP A 59 -7.96 -6.42 -11.47
N VAL A 60 -8.52 -6.65 -10.28
CA VAL A 60 -8.23 -5.81 -9.11
C VAL A 60 -6.83 -6.08 -8.56
N ALA A 61 -6.30 -7.28 -8.72
CA ALA A 61 -4.93 -7.58 -8.30
C ALA A 61 -3.91 -6.90 -9.22
N ASP A 62 -4.19 -6.84 -10.53
CA ASP A 62 -3.38 -6.06 -11.48
C ASP A 62 -3.39 -4.57 -11.12
N GLN A 63 -4.57 -4.00 -10.87
CA GLN A 63 -4.71 -2.61 -10.43
C GLN A 63 -3.94 -2.34 -9.14
N GLN A 64 -4.03 -3.23 -8.15
CA GLN A 64 -3.31 -3.11 -6.89
C GLN A 64 -1.78 -3.17 -7.08
N ILE A 65 -1.29 -4.04 -7.96
CA ILE A 65 0.15 -4.13 -8.27
C ILE A 65 0.60 -2.84 -8.95
N GLU A 66 -0.20 -2.30 -9.87
CA GLU A 66 0.12 -1.09 -10.63
C GLU A 66 0.33 0.13 -9.71
N VAL A 67 -0.55 0.33 -8.73
CA VAL A 67 -0.40 1.44 -7.75
C VAL A 67 0.72 1.23 -6.74
N LEU A 68 1.26 0.01 -6.61
CA LEU A 68 2.38 -0.31 -5.72
C LEU A 68 3.74 -0.25 -6.44
N HIS A 69 3.77 -0.03 -7.76
CA HIS A 69 4.98 -0.16 -8.60
C HIS A 69 5.60 1.18 -9.05
N GLY A 70 5.01 2.32 -8.70
CA GLY A 70 5.60 3.63 -8.97
C GLY A 70 6.46 4.16 -7.81
N PRO A 71 6.62 5.50 -7.71
CA PRO A 71 7.36 6.12 -6.62
C PRO A 71 6.86 5.67 -5.24
N PRO A 72 7.73 5.11 -4.38
CA PRO A 72 7.32 4.62 -3.06
C PRO A 72 7.42 5.72 -2.00
N ASP A 73 6.67 5.56 -0.92
CA ASP A 73 6.89 6.29 0.33
C ASP A 73 7.71 5.43 1.31
N GLU A 74 8.18 6.05 2.40
CA GLU A 74 8.83 5.32 3.50
C GLU A 74 7.84 4.38 4.21
N PRO A 75 8.24 3.14 4.54
CA PRO A 75 7.41 2.20 5.28
C PRO A 75 7.05 2.76 6.66
N THR A 76 5.76 2.70 7.01
CA THR A 76 5.25 3.16 8.31
C THR A 76 4.83 1.98 9.17
N ARG A 77 4.94 2.07 10.50
CA ARG A 77 4.41 1.06 11.43
C ARG A 77 2.95 1.32 11.82
N ILE A 78 2.20 0.24 12.01
CA ILE A 78 0.89 0.24 12.66
C ILE A 78 0.95 -0.79 13.79
N GLY A 79 1.41 -0.36 14.97
CA GLY A 79 1.79 -1.31 16.03
C GLY A 79 2.92 -2.23 15.56
N SER A 80 2.67 -3.54 15.53
CA SER A 80 3.62 -4.56 15.02
C SER A 80 3.56 -4.75 13.49
N LEU A 81 2.57 -4.18 12.82
CA LEU A 81 2.39 -4.28 11.37
C LEU A 81 3.23 -3.25 10.63
N TYR A 82 3.47 -3.50 9.34
CA TYR A 82 4.08 -2.55 8.42
C TYR A 82 3.06 -2.13 7.36
N ARG A 83 3.05 -0.85 7.03
CA ARG A 83 2.34 -0.28 5.88
C ARG A 83 3.37 0.18 4.86
N PHE A 84 3.31 -0.42 3.68
CA PHE A 84 4.07 -0.05 2.50
C PHE A 84 3.14 0.69 1.54
N THR A 85 3.55 1.86 1.06
CA THR A 85 2.75 2.64 0.11
C THR A 85 3.60 3.07 -1.08
N ALA A 86 2.93 3.28 -2.20
CA ALA A 86 3.49 3.90 -3.39
C ALA A 86 2.38 4.59 -4.16
N CYS A 87 2.75 5.28 -5.24
CA CYS A 87 1.79 5.80 -6.19
C CYS A 87 1.88 5.09 -7.55
N ARG A 88 0.83 5.22 -8.35
CA ARG A 88 0.84 4.78 -9.74
C ARG A 88 1.80 5.64 -10.55
N ALA A 89 2.62 4.99 -11.38
CA ALA A 89 3.51 5.70 -12.28
C ALA A 89 2.72 6.67 -13.18
N HIS A 90 3.20 7.91 -13.31
CA HIS A 90 2.59 9.00 -14.09
C HIS A 90 1.19 9.46 -13.64
N SER A 91 0.65 8.94 -12.54
CA SER A 91 -0.64 9.33 -11.96
C SER A 91 -0.56 9.25 -10.44
N CYS A 92 0.35 10.03 -9.87
CA CYS A 92 0.71 9.89 -8.46
C CYS A 92 -0.41 10.21 -7.43
N PRO A 93 -1.50 10.94 -7.76
CA PRO A 93 -2.69 10.98 -6.91
C PRO A 93 -3.34 9.60 -6.69
N GLU A 94 -3.20 8.67 -7.64
CA GLU A 94 -3.64 7.29 -7.47
C GLU A 94 -2.56 6.51 -6.72
N LYS A 95 -2.92 5.95 -5.56
CA LYS A 95 -1.95 5.37 -4.61
C LYS A 95 -2.36 3.99 -4.13
N GLY A 96 -1.37 3.19 -3.78
CA GLY A 96 -1.53 1.85 -3.24
C GLY A 96 -1.01 1.76 -1.82
N ALA A 97 -1.65 0.93 -1.00
CA ALA A 97 -1.12 0.52 0.30
C ALA A 97 -1.17 -1.01 0.46
N ALA A 98 -0.13 -1.57 1.06
CA ALA A 98 -0.10 -2.94 1.54
C ALA A 98 0.24 -2.94 3.04
N VAL A 99 -0.66 -3.51 3.85
CA VAL A 99 -0.43 -3.72 5.28
C VAL A 99 -0.08 -5.18 5.52
N LEU A 100 1.09 -5.41 6.10
CA LEU A 100 1.69 -6.71 6.29
C LEU A 100 1.97 -6.96 7.78
N ASP A 101 1.76 -8.20 8.22
CA ASP A 101 2.28 -8.63 9.51
C ASP A 101 3.79 -8.89 9.46
N THR A 102 4.41 -9.14 10.61
CA THR A 102 5.85 -9.36 10.71
C THR A 102 6.34 -10.60 9.96
N ALA A 103 5.45 -11.51 9.56
CA ALA A 103 5.75 -12.69 8.75
C ALA A 103 5.61 -12.42 7.24
N GLY A 104 5.20 -11.21 6.84
CA GLY A 104 5.00 -10.85 5.44
C GLY A 104 3.62 -11.20 4.89
N LYS A 105 2.68 -11.60 5.74
CA LYS A 105 1.32 -11.91 5.30
C LYS A 105 0.51 -10.63 5.15
N ILE A 106 -0.19 -10.53 4.02
CA ILE A 106 -1.13 -9.45 3.75
C ILE A 106 -2.29 -9.50 4.77
N VAL A 107 -2.42 -8.40 5.52
CA VAL A 107 -3.55 -8.11 6.41
C VAL A 107 -4.59 -7.28 5.64
N ALA A 108 -4.14 -6.26 4.92
CA ALA A 108 -5.00 -5.43 4.08
C ALA A 108 -4.25 -4.93 2.84
N LEU A 109 -5.00 -4.69 1.78
CA LEU A 109 -4.55 -3.96 0.59
C LEU A 109 -5.49 -2.77 0.39
N ALA A 110 -4.99 -1.66 -0.14
CA ALA A 110 -5.84 -0.53 -0.44
C ALA A 110 -5.43 0.17 -1.74
N ILE A 111 -6.43 0.74 -2.40
CA ILE A 111 -6.28 1.60 -3.57
C ILE A 111 -6.99 2.92 -3.25
N LEU A 112 -6.24 4.02 -3.31
CA LEU A 112 -6.75 5.38 -3.34
C LEU A 112 -6.83 5.79 -4.81
N TYR A 113 -8.02 6.15 -5.28
CA TYR A 113 -8.26 6.41 -6.69
C TYR A 113 -9.25 7.56 -6.89
N SER A 114 -9.15 8.21 -8.04
CA SER A 114 -10.20 9.11 -8.53
C SER A 114 -11.23 8.28 -9.30
N PRO A 115 -12.54 8.38 -9.03
CA PRO A 115 -13.57 7.51 -9.63
C PRO A 115 -13.82 7.71 -11.14
N CYS A 116 -12.85 8.24 -11.89
CA CYS A 116 -12.99 8.53 -13.31
C CYS A 116 -13.13 7.28 -14.19
N ALA A 117 -12.72 6.11 -13.71
CA ALA A 117 -12.89 4.85 -14.43
C ALA A 117 -14.34 4.30 -14.38
N THR A 118 -15.20 4.81 -13.50
CA THR A 118 -16.61 4.37 -13.33
C THR A 118 -17.65 5.43 -13.68
N THR A 119 -17.29 6.70 -13.70
CA THR A 119 -18.26 7.80 -13.85
C THR A 119 -18.08 8.58 -15.14
N ASP A 120 -19.14 8.69 -15.93
CA ASP A 120 -19.31 9.79 -16.88
C ASP A 120 -19.60 11.07 -16.07
N ALA A 121 -18.65 12.02 -16.09
CA ALA A 121 -18.83 13.48 -15.86
C ALA A 121 -17.93 14.13 -14.79
N ARG A 122 -17.43 15.31 -15.20
CA ARG A 122 -16.99 16.58 -14.56
C ARG A 122 -16.53 16.66 -13.09
N ASP A 123 -16.83 15.71 -12.21
CA ASP A 123 -16.47 15.72 -10.78
C ASP A 123 -15.59 14.54 -10.34
N CYS A 124 -15.34 13.57 -11.23
CA CYS A 124 -14.54 12.38 -10.90
C CYS A 124 -13.09 12.70 -10.50
N ASN A 125 -12.58 13.85 -10.96
CA ASN A 125 -11.23 14.36 -10.72
C ASN A 125 -11.17 15.41 -9.60
N ARG A 126 -12.18 15.46 -8.73
CA ARG A 126 -12.23 16.40 -7.59
C ARG A 126 -12.26 15.71 -6.23
N ARG A 127 -12.29 14.38 -6.22
CA ARG A 127 -12.23 13.58 -5.01
C ARG A 127 -11.42 12.31 -5.22
N GLU A 128 -10.85 11.82 -4.12
CA GLU A 128 -10.22 10.52 -4.06
C GLU A 128 -11.02 9.63 -3.11
N ASP A 129 -11.41 8.46 -3.59
CA ASP A 129 -12.10 7.42 -2.84
C ASP A 129 -11.08 6.33 -2.46
N LEU A 130 -11.21 5.77 -1.25
CA LEU A 130 -10.38 4.67 -0.77
C LEU A 130 -11.17 3.37 -0.80
N VAL A 131 -10.65 2.36 -1.49
CA VAL A 131 -11.10 0.97 -1.31
C VAL A 131 -10.07 0.18 -0.53
N VAL A 132 -10.51 -0.53 0.51
CA VAL A 132 -9.68 -1.40 1.35
C VAL A 132 -10.15 -2.84 1.20
N PHE A 133 -9.26 -3.73 0.81
CA PHE A 133 -9.47 -5.17 0.84
C PHE A 133 -8.94 -5.74 2.15
N MET A 134 -9.83 -6.24 3.00
CA MET A 134 -9.47 -6.80 4.31
C MET A 134 -10.50 -7.87 4.67
N ARG A 135 -10.03 -9.05 5.12
CA ARG A 135 -10.93 -10.14 5.52
C ARG A 135 -11.72 -9.71 6.77
N GLU A 136 -12.98 -10.11 6.87
CA GLU A 136 -13.87 -9.70 7.96
C GLU A 136 -13.30 -10.02 9.34
N ARG A 137 -12.75 -11.23 9.49
CA ARG A 137 -12.08 -11.65 10.73
C ARG A 137 -10.94 -10.69 11.15
N ASP A 138 -10.17 -10.22 10.17
CA ASP A 138 -9.02 -9.37 10.41
C ASP A 138 -9.52 -7.94 10.71
N ARG A 139 -10.61 -7.49 10.05
CA ARG A 139 -11.27 -6.20 10.31
C ARG A 139 -11.77 -6.10 11.75
N LEU A 140 -12.39 -7.15 12.28
CA LEU A 140 -12.91 -7.19 13.65
C LEU A 140 -11.79 -7.21 14.70
N GLN A 141 -10.64 -7.81 14.38
CA GLN A 141 -9.51 -7.95 15.30
C GLN A 141 -8.51 -6.80 15.22
N ARG A 142 -8.49 -6.04 14.12
CA ARG A 142 -7.46 -5.05 13.78
C ARG A 142 -8.08 -3.74 13.31
N VAL A 143 -8.99 -3.19 14.11
CA VAL A 143 -9.71 -1.94 13.80
C VAL A 143 -8.76 -0.77 13.55
N GLU A 144 -7.57 -0.80 14.14
CA GLU A 144 -6.51 0.18 13.95
C GLU A 144 -6.00 0.24 12.51
N VAL A 145 -6.05 -0.87 11.77
CA VAL A 145 -5.61 -0.92 10.36
C VAL A 145 -6.52 -0.07 9.49
N VAL A 146 -7.84 -0.23 9.66
CA VAL A 146 -8.84 0.54 8.91
C VAL A 146 -8.74 2.03 9.24
N ALA A 147 -8.61 2.37 10.53
CA ALA A 147 -8.44 3.75 10.96
C ALA A 147 -7.16 4.39 10.40
N ASN A 148 -6.04 3.65 10.40
CA ASN A 148 -4.77 4.11 9.87
C ASN A 148 -4.81 4.33 8.35
N LEU A 149 -5.41 3.40 7.59
CA LEU A 149 -5.57 3.54 6.15
C LEU A 149 -6.48 4.72 5.78
N ARG A 150 -7.56 4.94 6.54
CA ARG A 150 -8.42 6.12 6.36
C ARG A 150 -7.65 7.42 6.62
N ALA A 151 -6.91 7.49 7.71
CA ALA A 151 -6.12 8.68 8.06
C ALA A 151 -5.06 8.97 6.98
N TRP A 152 -4.38 7.94 6.51
CA TRP A 152 -3.45 8.03 5.39
C TRP A 152 -4.11 8.58 4.13
N ALA A 153 -5.24 8.01 3.70
CA ALA A 153 -5.93 8.48 2.50
C ALA A 153 -6.40 9.94 2.61
N VAL A 154 -6.85 10.37 3.79
CA VAL A 154 -7.22 11.77 4.05
C VAL A 154 -6.00 12.69 3.90
N GLU A 155 -4.85 12.29 4.44
CA GLU A 155 -3.58 13.03 4.32
C GLU A 155 -3.12 13.11 2.85
N GLN A 156 -3.15 12.00 2.13
CA GLN A 156 -2.76 11.95 0.72
C GLN A 156 -3.66 12.87 -0.13
N ALA A 157 -4.99 12.78 0.05
CA ALA A 157 -5.92 13.64 -0.68
C ALA A 157 -5.71 15.13 -0.38
N ALA A 158 -5.39 15.48 0.88
CA ALA A 158 -5.11 16.86 1.27
C ALA A 158 -3.76 17.38 0.74
N GLY A 159 -2.80 16.47 0.56
CA GLY A 159 -1.46 16.71 0.02
C GLY A 159 -1.36 16.64 -1.51
N SER A 160 -2.38 16.10 -2.19
CA SER A 160 -2.41 15.99 -3.65
C SER A 160 -2.22 17.36 -4.29
N TYR A 161 -1.21 17.45 -5.16
CA TYR A 161 -0.91 18.66 -5.90
C TYR A 161 -2.04 18.98 -6.88
N THR A 162 -2.55 20.20 -6.82
CA THR A 162 -3.49 20.74 -7.80
C THR A 162 -2.86 21.96 -8.46
N LEU A 163 -3.19 22.21 -9.73
CA LEU A 163 -2.71 23.40 -10.43
C LEU A 163 -3.14 24.67 -9.67
N PRO A 164 -2.33 25.75 -9.71
CA PRO A 164 -2.72 27.03 -9.13
C PRO A 164 -4.12 27.46 -9.58
N GLY A 165 -4.99 27.83 -8.63
CA GLY A 165 -6.39 28.21 -8.89
C GLY A 165 -7.38 27.04 -9.02
N GLN A 166 -6.93 25.78 -8.99
CA GLN A 166 -7.83 24.62 -8.87
C GLN A 166 -8.17 24.33 -7.41
N PRO A 167 -9.40 23.87 -7.12
CA PRO A 167 -9.74 23.40 -5.79
C PRO A 167 -8.89 22.19 -5.43
N LYS A 168 -8.49 22.09 -4.15
CA LYS A 168 -7.79 20.89 -3.64
C LYS A 168 -8.66 19.66 -3.81
N MET A 169 -8.00 18.52 -4.03
CA MET A 169 -8.63 17.21 -3.95
C MET A 169 -9.22 17.01 -2.55
N ARG A 170 -10.37 16.33 -2.51
CA ARG A 170 -11.06 16.01 -1.26
C ARG A 170 -11.10 14.51 -1.08
N PHE A 171 -11.06 14.07 0.17
CA PHE A 171 -11.36 12.68 0.47
C PHE A 171 -12.87 12.43 0.31
N GLY A 172 -13.25 11.55 -0.61
CA GLY A 172 -14.65 11.29 -0.95
C GLY A 172 -15.31 10.24 -0.05
N GLY A 173 -14.59 9.17 0.29
CA GLY A 173 -15.11 8.12 1.15
C GLY A 173 -14.20 6.91 1.24
N MET A 174 -14.58 5.95 2.09
CA MET A 174 -13.88 4.68 2.23
C MET A 174 -14.86 3.52 2.16
N THR A 175 -14.51 2.50 1.39
CA THR A 175 -15.22 1.21 1.34
C THR A 175 -14.28 0.10 1.77
N VAL A 176 -14.73 -0.78 2.66
CA VAL A 176 -13.98 -1.98 3.06
C VAL A 176 -14.67 -3.21 2.49
N ILE A 177 -13.92 -4.04 1.78
CA ILE A 177 -14.43 -5.23 1.08
C ILE A 177 -13.69 -6.46 1.59
N ASP A 178 -14.45 -7.50 1.98
CA ASP A 178 -13.87 -8.82 2.21
C ASP A 178 -13.48 -9.45 0.85
N PRO A 179 -12.20 -9.75 0.60
CA PRO A 179 -11.78 -10.38 -0.65
C PRO A 179 -12.31 -11.80 -0.85
N THR A 180 -12.78 -12.45 0.21
CA THR A 180 -13.29 -13.83 0.20
C THR A 180 -14.82 -13.91 0.11
N ALA A 181 -15.54 -12.80 0.30
CA ALA A 181 -16.98 -12.77 0.09
C ALA A 181 -17.31 -13.12 -1.38
N ALA A 182 -18.36 -13.91 -1.58
CA ALA A 182 -18.80 -14.38 -2.89
C ALA A 182 -18.92 -13.21 -3.87
N GLN A 183 -18.41 -13.44 -5.09
CA GLN A 183 -18.36 -12.48 -6.19
C GLN A 183 -19.51 -12.72 -7.16
#